data_AF-A0A454CST4-F1
#
_entry.id   AF-A0A454CST4-F1
#
_cell.length_a   1.000
_cell.length_b   1.000
_cell.length_c   1.000
_cell.angle_alpha   90.00
_cell.angle_beta   90.00
_cell.angle_gamma   90.00
#
_symmetry.space_group_name_H-M   'P 1'
#
loop_
_entity.id
_entity.type
_entity.pdbx_description
1 polymer ?
#
loop_
_entity_poly.entity_id
_entity_poly.type
_entity_poly.pdbx_seq_one_letter_code
_entity_poly.pdbx_strand_id
1 'polypeptide(L)'
;MNQVADALSADFVKRGWALQVQGESSRAEILKKHKKLVDQQKTSILFGTGSFSEGLDLPGELLENLVITKIPFGVPTSPVEQAHSEYIEKKGGNPFMQITVPDASKKLIQSVGRLLRKERDSGRVTILDRRLITKRYGQALIDSLPPFKRKIEY
;
A
#
# COMPACT_ATOMS: atom_id res chain seq x y z
N MET A 1 6.14 2.41 13.11
CA MET A 1 6.35 3.36 11.99
C MET A 1 7.58 4.20 12.27
N ASN A 2 7.58 5.04 13.31
CA ASN A 2 8.69 5.94 13.64
C ASN A 2 10.03 5.20 13.80
N GLN A 3 10.09 4.12 14.59
CA GLN A 3 11.30 3.29 14.72
C GLN A 3 11.89 2.81 13.38
N VAL A 4 11.03 2.49 12.40
CA VAL A 4 11.47 2.05 11.07
C VAL A 4 11.96 3.26 10.26
N ALA A 5 11.26 4.40 10.35
CA ALA A 5 11.69 5.65 9.71
C ALA A 5 13.06 6.09 10.24
N ASP A 6 13.27 6.01 11.56
CA ASP A 6 14.53 6.35 12.21
C ASP A 6 15.67 5.44 11.72
N ALA A 7 15.42 4.12 11.67
CA ALA A 7 16.39 3.15 11.17
C ALA A 7 16.75 3.36 9.69
N LEU A 8 15.81 3.80 8.86
CA LEU A 8 16.03 4.09 7.44
C LEU A 8 16.71 5.44 7.20
N SER A 9 16.52 6.41 8.10
CA SER A 9 16.97 7.79 7.94
C SER A 9 18.48 7.89 7.65
N ALA A 10 19.30 7.15 8.39
CA ALA A 10 20.76 7.20 8.26
C ALA A 10 21.25 6.71 6.89
N ASP A 11 20.66 5.64 6.35
CA ASP A 11 21.01 5.13 5.02
C ASP A 11 20.49 6.08 3.92
N PHE A 12 19.29 6.62 4.09
CA PHE A 12 18.68 7.52 3.11
C PHE A 12 19.44 8.84 3.01
N VAL A 13 19.88 9.41 4.14
CA VAL A 13 20.74 10.60 4.16
C VAL A 13 22.06 10.35 3.44
N LYS A 14 22.71 9.21 3.67
CA LYS A 14 23.95 8.82 2.97
C LYS A 14 23.77 8.72 1.46
N ARG A 15 22.59 8.29 1.00
CA ARG A 15 22.22 8.20 -0.42
C ARG A 15 21.70 9.51 -1.01
N GLY A 16 21.54 10.57 -0.19
CA GLY A 16 20.94 11.83 -0.60
C GLY A 16 19.43 11.75 -0.85
N TRP A 17 18.75 10.74 -0.29
CA TRP A 17 17.31 10.54 -0.42
C TRP A 17 16.55 11.28 0.69
N ALA A 18 15.44 11.90 0.33
CA ALA A 18 14.60 12.62 1.27
C ALA A 18 13.45 11.74 1.77
N LEU A 19 13.43 11.44 3.06
CA LEU A 19 12.32 10.75 3.71
C LEU A 19 11.26 11.76 4.16
N GLN A 20 10.00 11.49 3.86
CA GLN A 20 8.86 12.33 4.27
C GLN A 20 7.88 11.46 5.07
N VAL A 21 7.84 11.62 6.39
CA VAL A 21 7.11 10.71 7.29
C VAL A 21 5.75 11.28 7.68
N GLN A 22 4.71 10.44 7.61
CA GLN A 22 3.38 10.77 8.10
C GLN A 22 3.44 11.16 9.59
N GLY A 23 2.93 12.36 9.92
CA GLY A 23 2.86 12.86 11.29
C GLY A 23 3.93 13.89 11.65
N GLU A 24 5.00 14.05 10.86
CA GLU A 24 6.01 15.08 11.09
C GLU A 24 5.55 16.48 10.66
N SER A 25 4.66 16.55 9.67
CA SER A 25 4.04 17.80 9.20
C SER A 25 2.67 17.50 8.58
N SER A 26 1.94 18.55 8.19
CA SER A 26 0.64 18.39 7.56
C SER A 26 0.76 17.58 6.26
N ARG A 27 -0.27 16.78 5.94
CA ARG A 27 -0.28 15.98 4.70
C ARG A 27 -0.02 16.84 3.45
N ALA A 28 -0.60 18.03 3.40
CA ALA A 28 -0.41 18.96 2.28
C ALA A 28 1.07 19.40 2.16
N GLU A 29 1.74 19.66 3.28
CA GLU A 29 3.13 20.07 3.30
C GLU A 29 4.09 18.95 2.88
N ILE A 30 3.85 17.73 3.37
CA ILE A 30 4.57 16.51 2.97
C ILE A 30 4.52 16.33 1.45
N LEU A 31 3.31 16.42 0.87
CA LEU A 31 3.11 16.25 -0.57
C LEU A 31 3.74 17.39 -1.38
N LYS A 32 3.65 18.63 -0.88
CA LYS A 32 4.31 19.79 -1.51
C LYS A 32 5.83 19.62 -1.54
N LYS A 33 6.44 19.18 -0.43
CA LYS A 33 7.88 18.91 -0.34
C LYS A 33 8.29 17.78 -1.28
N HIS A 34 7.54 16.68 -1.28
CA HIS A 34 7.77 15.54 -2.16
C HIS A 34 7.77 15.96 -3.63
N LYS A 35 6.71 16.65 -4.09
CA LYS A 35 6.62 17.15 -5.46
C LYS A 35 7.80 18.06 -5.82
N LYS A 36 8.15 19.02 -4.97
CA LYS A 36 9.28 19.92 -5.20
C LYS A 36 10.61 19.17 -5.36
N LEU A 37 10.82 18.10 -4.59
CA LEU A 37 12.04 17.29 -4.67
C LEU A 37 12.09 16.46 -5.95
N VAL A 38 10.97 15.85 -6.33
CA VAL A 38 10.86 15.11 -7.60
C VAL A 38 11.06 16.03 -8.80
N ASP A 39 10.45 17.23 -8.81
CA ASP A 39 10.65 18.25 -9.85
C ASP A 39 12.13 18.69 -9.97
N GLN A 40 12.92 18.53 -8.90
CA GLN A 40 14.37 18.79 -8.86
C GLN A 40 15.21 17.54 -9.16
N GLN A 41 14.61 16.46 -9.65
CA GLN A 41 15.24 15.17 -9.92
C GLN A 41 15.92 14.55 -8.68
N LYS A 42 15.38 14.82 -7.49
CA LYS A 42 15.83 14.23 -6.22
C LYS A 42 14.91 13.09 -5.81
N THR A 43 15.51 12.00 -5.33
CA THR A 43 14.74 10.89 -4.75
C THR A 43 14.02 11.33 -3.48
N SER A 44 12.69 11.21 -3.48
CA SER A 44 11.85 11.50 -2.33
C SER A 44 10.95 10.31 -2.02
N ILE A 45 10.83 9.97 -0.73
CA ILE A 45 10.12 8.79 -0.25
C ILE A 45 9.02 9.23 0.71
N LEU A 46 7.78 8.92 0.36
CA LEU A 46 6.63 9.07 1.24
C LEU A 46 6.53 7.82 2.13
N PHE A 47 6.57 8.00 3.45
CA PHE A 47 6.51 6.90 4.40
C PHE A 47 5.35 7.09 5.38
N GLY A 48 4.40 6.16 5.38
CA GLY A 48 3.20 6.28 6.20
C GLY A 48 2.40 4.99 6.28
N THR A 49 1.33 5.05 7.06
CA THR A 49 0.33 3.99 7.16
C THR A 49 -0.60 3.97 5.96
N GLY A 50 -1.43 2.93 5.81
CA GLY A 50 -2.36 2.81 4.68
C GLY A 50 -3.29 4.02 4.53
N SER A 51 -3.71 4.65 5.63
CA SER A 51 -4.57 5.85 5.60
C SER A 51 -3.89 7.06 4.97
N PHE A 52 -2.56 7.13 4.98
CA PHE A 52 -1.83 8.19 4.28
C PHE A 52 -2.09 8.12 2.78
N SER A 53 -2.19 6.90 2.24
CA SER A 53 -2.40 6.69 0.81
C SER A 53 -3.80 7.08 0.34
N GLU A 54 -4.79 7.19 1.23
CA GLU A 54 -6.18 7.45 0.85
C GLU A 54 -6.35 8.85 0.23
N GLY A 55 -6.88 8.87 -0.99
CA GLY A 55 -7.08 10.10 -1.76
C GLY A 55 -5.80 10.77 -2.24
N LEU A 56 -4.65 10.09 -2.20
CA LEU A 56 -3.40 10.61 -2.79
C LEU A 56 -3.47 10.63 -4.32
N ASP A 57 -3.09 11.76 -4.89
CA ASP A 57 -2.95 11.90 -6.31
C ASP A 57 -1.48 12.16 -6.70
N LEU A 58 -0.81 11.11 -7.19
CA LEU A 58 0.63 11.11 -7.51
C LEU A 58 0.86 10.52 -8.92
N PRO A 59 0.57 11.26 -9.99
CA PRO A 59 0.76 10.78 -11.37
C PRO A 59 2.24 10.77 -11.78
N GLY A 60 2.62 9.81 -12.64
CA GLY A 60 3.93 9.75 -13.28
C GLY A 60 5.09 9.65 -12.29
N GLU A 61 6.11 10.48 -12.47
CA GLU A 61 7.37 10.49 -11.69
C GLU A 61 7.16 10.70 -10.18
N LEU A 62 5.98 11.18 -9.75
CA LEU A 62 5.63 11.31 -8.34
C LEU A 62 5.39 9.96 -7.64
N LEU A 63 5.17 8.88 -8.40
CA LEU A 63 5.07 7.53 -7.84
C LEU A 63 5.45 6.48 -8.88
N GLU A 64 6.71 6.05 -8.86
CA GLU A 64 7.20 4.96 -9.71
C GLU A 64 7.45 3.66 -8.93
N ASN A 65 7.56 3.76 -7.60
CA ASN A 65 7.82 2.61 -6.73
C ASN A 65 6.82 2.62 -5.56
N LEU A 66 5.94 1.63 -5.53
CA LEU A 66 5.01 1.42 -4.43
C LEU A 66 5.47 0.22 -3.59
N VAL A 67 5.75 0.45 -2.31
CA VAL A 67 6.14 -0.60 -1.37
C VAL A 67 5.02 -0.84 -0.36
N ILE A 68 4.51 -2.08 -0.32
CA ILE A 68 3.44 -2.51 0.57
C ILE A 68 4.06 -3.52 1.54
N THR A 69 4.20 -3.13 2.80
CA THR A 69 4.87 -3.95 3.81
C THR A 69 4.02 -5.12 4.29
N LYS A 70 2.69 -4.99 4.20
CA LYS A 70 1.71 -6.02 4.63
C LYS A 70 0.42 -5.91 3.82
N ILE A 71 -0.27 -7.05 3.64
CA ILE A 71 -1.61 -7.08 3.04
C ILE A 71 -2.57 -6.24 3.92
N PRO A 72 -3.37 -5.32 3.34
CA PRO A 72 -4.19 -4.36 4.07
C PRO A 72 -5.50 -4.98 4.59
N PHE A 73 -5.40 -6.01 5.43
CA PHE A 73 -6.56 -6.56 6.11
C PHE A 73 -7.18 -5.53 7.05
N GLY A 74 -8.48 -5.29 6.88
CA GLY A 74 -9.27 -4.50 7.81
C GLY A 74 -9.49 -5.28 9.11
N VAL A 75 -9.56 -4.55 10.22
CA VAL A 75 -10.18 -5.07 11.45
C VAL A 75 -11.64 -4.66 11.37
N PRO A 76 -12.60 -5.60 11.41
CA PRO A 76 -14.01 -5.25 11.48
C PRO A 76 -14.28 -4.62 12.85
N THR A 77 -14.42 -3.30 12.88
CA THR A 77 -14.66 -2.54 14.11
C THR A 77 -16.09 -2.04 14.21
N SER A 78 -16.89 -2.14 13.15
CA SER A 78 -18.28 -1.71 13.18
C SER A 78 -19.21 -2.83 13.67
N PRO A 79 -20.26 -2.50 14.44
CA PRO A 79 -21.28 -3.47 14.86
C PRO A 79 -21.94 -4.19 13.67
N VAL A 80 -22.07 -3.49 12.54
CA VAL A 80 -22.67 -4.04 11.30
C VAL A 80 -21.77 -5.11 10.68
N GLU A 81 -20.46 -4.87 10.59
CA GLU A 81 -19.51 -5.87 10.07
C GLU A 81 -19.43 -7.10 10.98
N GLN A 82 -19.55 -6.92 12.30
CA GLN A 82 -19.59 -8.01 13.27
C GLN A 82 -20.84 -8.86 13.08
N ALA A 83 -22.03 -8.24 13.03
CA ALA A 83 -23.29 -8.95 12.79
C ALA A 83 -23.28 -9.71 11.44
N HIS A 84 -22.70 -9.11 10.40
CA HIS A 84 -22.56 -9.77 9.10
C HIS A 84 -21.60 -10.97 9.16
N SER A 85 -20.50 -10.85 9.90
CA SER A 85 -19.56 -11.96 10.11
C SER A 85 -20.23 -13.12 10.86
N GLU A 86 -20.94 -12.82 11.95
CA GLU A 86 -21.70 -13.83 12.72
C GLU A 86 -22.76 -14.53 11.86
N TYR A 87 -23.43 -13.79 10.97
CA TYR A 87 -24.42 -14.37 10.06
C TYR A 87 -23.80 -15.38 9.09
N ILE A 88 -22.63 -15.06 8.52
CA ILE A 88 -21.90 -15.97 7.63
C ILE A 88 -21.45 -17.21 8.39
N GLU A 89 -20.94 -17.07 9.62
CA GLU A 89 -20.55 -18.19 10.47
C GLU A 89 -21.74 -19.09 10.82
N LYS A 90 -22.88 -18.51 11.20
CA LYS A 90 -24.13 -19.26 11.48
C LYS A 90 -24.61 -20.07 10.28
N LYS A 91 -24.26 -19.66 9.05
CA LYS A 91 -24.53 -20.40 7.82
C LYS A 91 -23.44 -21.41 7.43
N GLY A 92 -22.43 -21.62 8.27
CA GLY A 92 -21.30 -22.52 8.00
C GLY A 92 -20.25 -21.94 7.05
N GLY A 93 -20.31 -20.63 6.77
CA GLY A 93 -19.35 -19.93 5.92
C GLY A 93 -18.09 -19.47 6.67
N ASN A 94 -17.17 -18.85 5.92
CA ASN A 94 -15.93 -18.28 6.46
C ASN A 94 -15.90 -16.75 6.18
N PRO A 95 -16.15 -15.89 7.18
CA PRO A 95 -16.17 -14.44 7.00
C PRO A 95 -14.83 -13.89 6.52
N PHE A 96 -13.71 -14.48 6.94
CA PHE A 96 -12.40 -14.06 6.48
C PHE A 96 -12.27 -14.21 4.96
N MET A 97 -12.73 -15.33 4.40
CA MET A 97 -12.69 -15.56 2.96
C MET A 97 -13.76 -14.76 2.19
N GLN A 98 -14.92 -14.50 2.79
CA GLN A 98 -16.06 -13.87 2.09
C GLN A 98 -16.13 -12.35 2.25
N ILE A 99 -15.52 -11.80 3.30
CA ILE A 99 -15.52 -10.36 3.60
C ILE A 99 -14.08 -9.83 3.60
N THR A 100 -13.25 -10.35 4.52
CA THR A 100 -11.93 -9.76 4.79
C THR A 100 -10.97 -9.83 3.60
N VAL A 101 -10.93 -10.96 2.88
CA VAL A 101 -10.11 -11.12 1.67
C VAL A 101 -10.58 -10.21 0.53
N PRO A 102 -11.88 -10.17 0.15
CA PRO A 102 -12.39 -9.20 -0.82
C PRO A 102 -12.09 -7.74 -0.47
N ASP A 103 -12.21 -7.35 0.80
CA ASP A 103 -11.94 -5.97 1.20
C ASP A 103 -10.45 -5.63 1.15
N ALA A 104 -9.58 -6.57 1.55
CA ALA A 104 -8.14 -6.41 1.34
C ALA A 104 -7.78 -6.33 -0.15
N SER A 105 -8.45 -7.11 -1.00
CA SER A 105 -8.30 -7.06 -2.46
C SER A 105 -8.64 -5.67 -3.01
N LYS A 106 -9.80 -5.10 -2.63
CA LYS A 106 -10.19 -3.73 -3.04
C LYS A 106 -9.14 -2.70 -2.63
N LYS A 107 -8.68 -2.73 -1.38
CA LYS A 107 -7.65 -1.80 -0.87
C LYS A 107 -6.33 -1.95 -1.62
N LEU A 108 -5.95 -3.18 -1.96
CA LEU A 108 -4.73 -3.46 -2.71
C LEU A 108 -4.82 -2.91 -4.14
N ILE A 109 -5.93 -3.17 -4.83
CA ILE A 109 -6.21 -2.64 -6.18
C ILE A 109 -6.19 -1.11 -6.16
N GLN A 110 -6.83 -0.47 -5.18
CA GLN A 110 -6.83 0.98 -5.04
C GLN A 110 -5.42 1.54 -4.80
N SER A 111 -4.61 0.87 -3.99
CA SER A 111 -3.23 1.29 -3.72
C SER A 111 -2.38 1.18 -4.98
N VAL A 112 -2.49 0.06 -5.69
CA VAL A 112 -1.76 -0.21 -6.93
C VAL A 112 -2.23 0.69 -8.07
N GLY A 113 -3.51 1.02 -8.14
CA GLY A 113 -4.07 1.96 -9.12
C GLY A 113 -3.51 3.38 -9.00
N ARG A 114 -2.88 3.74 -7.89
CA ARG A 114 -2.15 5.01 -7.77
C ARG A 114 -0.86 5.04 -8.59
N LEU A 115 -0.26 3.89 -8.83
CA LEU A 115 0.98 3.73 -9.61
C LEU A 115 0.71 3.90 -11.11
N LEU A 116 -0.44 3.45 -11.60
CA LEU A 116 -0.77 3.41 -13.02
C LEU A 116 -1.99 4.31 -13.30
N ARG A 117 -1.76 5.63 -13.42
CA ARG A 117 -2.85 6.60 -13.57
C ARG A 117 -3.06 7.06 -15.01
N LYS A 118 -1.99 7.17 -15.79
CA LYS A 118 -1.99 7.52 -17.21
C LYS A 118 -1.40 6.38 -18.04
N GLU A 119 -1.70 6.36 -19.34
CA GLU A 119 -1.22 5.31 -20.26
C GLU A 119 0.31 5.18 -20.33
N ARG A 120 1.02 6.27 -20.04
CA ARG A 120 2.49 6.32 -20.04
C ARG A 120 3.12 6.06 -18.68
N ASP A 121 2.30 5.92 -17.63
CA ASP A 121 2.82 5.65 -16.30
C ASP A 121 3.37 4.23 -16.28
N SER A 122 4.56 4.08 -15.69
CA SER A 122 5.20 2.80 -15.47
C SER A 122 5.79 2.77 -14.08
N GLY A 123 5.92 1.59 -13.50
CA GLY A 123 6.46 1.49 -12.17
C GLY A 123 6.48 0.07 -11.64
N ARG A 124 6.84 -0.04 -10.37
CA ARG A 124 6.99 -1.31 -9.67
C ARG A 124 6.21 -1.30 -8.36
N VAL A 125 5.44 -2.37 -8.15
CA VAL A 125 4.84 -2.69 -6.85
C VAL A 125 5.70 -3.76 -6.18
N THR A 126 6.16 -3.50 -4.96
CA THR A 126 6.88 -4.47 -4.12
C THR A 126 6.02 -4.79 -2.91
N ILE A 127 5.63 -6.05 -2.73
CA ILE A 127 4.83 -6.51 -1.59
C ILE A 127 5.72 -7.39 -0.71
N LEU A 128 5.97 -6.96 0.53
CA LEU A 128 6.88 -7.65 1.47
C LEU A 128 6.17 -8.70 2.33
N ASP A 129 4.97 -9.13 1.93
CA ASP A 129 4.14 -10.05 2.68
C ASP A 129 4.12 -11.44 2.04
N ARG A 130 4.87 -12.38 2.63
CA ARG A 130 4.95 -13.77 2.16
C ARG A 130 3.59 -14.49 2.12
N ARG A 131 2.56 -13.99 2.83
CA ARG A 131 1.21 -14.59 2.78
C ARG A 131 0.59 -14.52 1.40
N LEU A 132 1.03 -13.59 0.56
CA LEU A 132 0.59 -13.47 -0.82
C LEU A 132 0.93 -14.72 -1.66
N ILE A 133 2.03 -15.42 -1.33
CA ILE A 133 2.46 -16.65 -2.02
C ILE A 133 2.13 -17.91 -1.21
N THR A 134 2.20 -17.83 0.11
CA THR A 134 2.10 -19.02 0.99
C THR A 134 0.67 -19.37 1.40
N LYS A 135 -0.30 -18.46 1.29
CA LYS A 135 -1.70 -18.71 1.68
C LYS A 135 -2.58 -18.89 0.46
N ARG A 136 -3.59 -19.76 0.58
CA ARG A 136 -4.54 -20.08 -0.49
C ARG A 136 -5.26 -18.85 -1.06
N TYR A 137 -5.59 -17.86 -0.21
CA TYR A 137 -6.21 -16.62 -0.68
C TYR A 137 -5.26 -15.70 -1.44
N GLY A 138 -3.94 -15.90 -1.32
CA GLY A 138 -2.93 -15.05 -1.92
C GLY A 138 -3.04 -15.01 -3.44
N GLN A 139 -3.30 -16.17 -4.06
CA GLN A 139 -3.52 -16.26 -5.50
C GLN A 139 -4.69 -15.37 -5.97
N ALA A 140 -5.82 -15.38 -5.23
CA ALA A 140 -6.97 -14.55 -5.56
C ALA A 140 -6.67 -13.04 -5.43
N LEU A 141 -5.79 -12.64 -4.49
CA LEU A 141 -5.33 -11.26 -4.39
C LEU A 141 -4.38 -10.88 -5.53
N ILE A 142 -3.54 -11.80 -5.99
CA ILE A 142 -2.63 -11.54 -7.12
C ILE A 142 -3.44 -11.40 -8.41
N ASP A 143 -4.42 -12.27 -8.62
CA ASP A 143 -5.21 -12.31 -9.86
C ASP A 143 -6.21 -11.16 -9.97
N SER A 144 -6.47 -10.44 -8.87
CA SER A 144 -7.27 -9.22 -8.88
C SER A 144 -6.47 -7.96 -9.27
N LEU A 145 -5.14 -8.05 -9.27
CA LEU A 145 -4.27 -6.94 -9.69
C LEU A 145 -4.19 -6.85 -11.22
N PRO A 146 -3.83 -5.68 -11.76
CA PRO A 146 -3.41 -5.55 -13.15
C PRO A 146 -2.35 -6.60 -13.53
N PRO A 147 -2.23 -6.98 -14.82
CA PRO A 147 -1.37 -8.07 -15.28
C PRO A 147 0.12 -7.68 -15.27
N PHE A 148 0.67 -7.43 -14.08
CA PHE A 148 2.08 -7.14 -13.89
C PHE A 148 2.96 -8.34 -14.23
N LYS A 149 4.13 -8.08 -14.78
CA LYS A 149 5.22 -9.05 -14.78
C LYS A 149 5.59 -9.36 -13.32
N ARG A 150 5.50 -10.64 -12.95
CA ARG A 150 5.70 -11.11 -11.57
C ARG A 150 7.16 -11.55 -11.38
N LYS A 151 7.79 -11.15 -10.28
CA LYS A 151 9.09 -11.66 -9.80
C LYS A 151 8.93 -12.04 -8.33
N ILE A 152 9.20 -13.29 -7.99
CA ILE A 152 9.11 -13.81 -6.63
C ILE A 152 10.55 -14.05 -6.14
N GLU A 153 10.90 -13.42 -5.02
CA GLU A 153 12.17 -13.61 -4.34
C GLU A 153 11.90 -14.39 -3.04
N TYR A 154 12.66 -15.47 -2.82
CA TYR A 154 12.47 -16.42 -1.71
C TYR A 154 13.38 -16.10 -0.53
#